data_AF-A0A5D2QE77-F1
#
_entry.id   AF-A0A5D2QE77-F1
#
_cell.length_a   1.000
_cell.length_b   1.000
_cell.length_c   1.000
_cell.angle_alpha   90.00
_cell.angle_beta   90.00
_cell.angle_gamma   90.00
#
_symmetry.space_group_name_H-M   'P 1'
#
loop_
_entity.id
_entity.type
_entity.pdbx_description
1 polymer ?
#
loop_
_entity_poly.entity_id
_entity_poly.type
_entity_poly.pdbx_seq_one_letter_code
_entity_poly.pdbx_strand_id
1 'polypeptide(L)'
;MSAPVSDAEKLVWSVLEAERPSISQLQEKTLNEANKIFLGNHEDSLMHRATVAEMLYTLDPTRKLEAVKIIEDSSNKVVPTNGALGSVMEWKLKDCIAVHKLLDNVLIDTDSALRWKVRCAEYFPYSIYFEGSRSSAVNNSLNNLDTETPLNGGANGPDIIQSGNAFTSNGKLEAFKNLKI
;
A
#
# COMPACT_ATOMS: atom_id res chain seq x y z
N MET A 1 31.14 -3.66 32.45
CA MET A 1 29.83 -3.18 32.94
C MET A 1 29.64 -3.69 34.36
N SER A 2 29.24 -2.82 35.28
CA SER A 2 28.93 -3.19 36.66
C SER A 2 27.66 -4.06 36.72
N ALA A 3 27.57 -4.96 37.68
CA ALA A 3 26.38 -5.79 37.83
C ALA A 3 25.13 -4.93 38.14
N PRO A 4 23.97 -5.20 37.51
CA PRO A 4 22.75 -4.44 37.76
C PRO A 4 22.28 -4.60 39.21
N VAL A 5 21.96 -3.49 39.87
CA VAL A 5 21.71 -3.43 41.32
C VAL A 5 20.21 -3.37 41.63
N SER A 6 19.44 -2.68 40.78
CA SER A 6 17.98 -2.60 40.84
C SER A 6 17.29 -3.60 39.92
N ASP A 7 16.02 -3.90 40.20
CA ASP A 7 15.24 -4.82 39.35
C ASP A 7 14.97 -4.25 37.95
N ALA A 8 14.87 -2.91 37.83
CA ALA A 8 14.80 -2.24 36.54
C ALA A 8 16.08 -2.45 35.71
N GLU A 9 17.26 -2.31 36.34
CA GLU A 9 18.54 -2.56 35.67
C GLU A 9 18.70 -4.04 35.30
N LYS A 10 18.24 -4.98 36.15
CA LYS A 10 18.26 -6.41 35.83
C LYS A 10 17.37 -6.72 34.62
N LEU A 11 16.20 -6.08 34.53
CA LEU A 11 15.32 -6.22 33.38
C LEU A 11 15.99 -5.71 32.11
N VAL A 12 16.53 -4.49 32.13
CA VAL A 12 17.26 -3.92 30.98
C VAL A 12 18.42 -4.82 30.58
N TRP A 13 19.20 -5.30 31.54
CA TRP A 13 20.31 -6.21 31.30
C TRP A 13 19.85 -7.51 30.63
N SER A 14 18.79 -8.13 31.14
CA SER A 14 18.26 -9.38 30.59
C SER A 14 17.78 -9.23 29.14
N VAL A 15 17.15 -8.09 28.81
CA VAL A 15 16.71 -7.78 27.44
C VAL A 15 17.92 -7.57 26.52
N LEU A 16 18.93 -6.82 26.98
CA LEU A 16 20.14 -6.59 26.19
C LEU A 16 20.91 -7.89 25.93
N GLU A 17 21.01 -8.79 26.91
CA GLU A 17 21.64 -10.11 26.72
C GLU A 17 20.82 -11.00 25.77
N ALA A 18 19.49 -10.99 25.88
CA ALA A 18 18.63 -11.75 24.98
C ALA A 18 18.73 -11.29 23.52
N GLU A 19 18.84 -9.97 23.30
CA GLU A 19 18.93 -9.37 21.96
C GLU A 19 20.37 -9.25 21.43
N ARG A 20 21.39 -9.51 22.27
CA ARG A 20 22.81 -9.43 21.90
C ARG A 20 23.16 -10.19 20.60
N PRO A 21 22.62 -11.40 20.34
CA PRO A 21 22.88 -12.11 19.08
C PRO A 21 22.32 -11.39 17.84
N SER A 22 21.19 -10.70 17.96
CA SER A 22 20.60 -9.92 16.87
C SER A 22 21.40 -8.65 16.63
N ILE A 23 21.78 -7.95 17.70
CA ILE A 23 22.56 -6.71 17.64
C ILE A 23 23.96 -6.97 17.04
N SER A 24 24.60 -8.09 17.39
CA SER A 24 25.95 -8.42 16.90
C SER A 24 26.01 -8.64 15.38
N GLN A 25 24.89 -8.99 14.74
CA GLN A 25 24.80 -9.11 13.28
C GLN A 25 25.02 -7.78 12.55
N LEU A 26 24.84 -6.64 13.24
CA LEU A 26 25.11 -5.34 12.67
C LEU A 26 26.61 -5.06 12.46
N GLN A 27 27.51 -5.86 13.06
CA GLN A 27 28.97 -5.76 12.86
C GLN A 27 29.48 -4.32 13.03
N GLU A 28 29.16 -3.69 14.17
CA GLU A 28 29.51 -2.29 14.49
C GLU A 28 28.87 -1.21 13.61
N LYS A 29 28.01 -1.58 12.65
CA LYS A 29 27.23 -0.62 11.87
C LYS A 29 26.04 -0.11 12.66
N THR A 30 25.68 1.14 12.43
CA THR A 30 24.39 1.67 12.88
C THR A 30 23.26 1.01 12.09
N LEU A 31 22.06 0.98 12.67
CA LEU A 31 20.88 0.46 11.96
C LEU A 31 20.59 1.25 10.67
N ASN A 32 20.90 2.54 10.66
CA ASN A 32 20.83 3.39 9.46
C ASN A 32 21.80 2.95 8.36
N GLU A 33 23.04 2.59 8.71
CA GLU A 33 24.01 2.07 7.75
C GLU A 33 23.61 0.69 7.22
N ALA A 34 23.12 -0.19 8.10
CA ALA A 34 22.60 -1.49 7.71
C ALA A 34 21.42 -1.35 6.72
N ASN A 35 20.48 -0.44 6.98
CA ASN A 35 19.35 -0.16 6.10
C ASN A 35 19.80 0.40 4.73
N LYS A 36 20.83 1.25 4.69
CA LYS A 36 21.40 1.75 3.42
C LYS A 36 22.03 0.62 2.60
N ILE A 37 22.79 -0.27 3.23
CA ILE A 37 23.38 -1.43 2.54
C ILE A 37 22.29 -2.36 2.04
N PHE A 38 21.27 -2.62 2.86
CA PHE A 38 20.11 -3.44 2.48
C PHE A 38 19.38 -2.86 1.27
N LEU A 39 19.12 -1.55 1.27
CA LEU A 39 18.49 -0.87 0.14
C LEU A 39 19.31 -1.02 -1.15
N GLY A 40 20.63 -0.82 -1.07
CA GLY A 40 21.53 -0.96 -2.22
C GLY A 40 21.53 -2.37 -2.84
N ASN A 41 21.28 -3.41 -2.04
CA ASN A 41 21.17 -4.79 -2.52
C ASN A 41 19.78 -5.13 -3.10
N HIS A 42 18.79 -4.25 -2.91
CA HIS A 42 17.38 -4.52 -3.22
C HIS A 42 16.69 -3.33 -3.90
N GLU A 43 17.44 -2.53 -4.67
CA GLU A 43 16.95 -1.29 -5.26
C GLU A 43 15.79 -1.46 -6.26
N ASP A 44 15.59 -2.65 -6.81
CA ASP A 44 14.51 -2.96 -7.74
C ASP A 44 13.22 -3.42 -7.03
N SER A 45 13.32 -3.88 -5.79
CA SER A 45 12.19 -4.42 -5.06
C SER A 45 11.37 -3.34 -4.35
N LEU A 46 10.11 -3.20 -4.75
CA LEU A 46 9.16 -2.27 -4.12
C LEU A 46 9.02 -2.50 -2.62
N MET A 47 8.90 -3.76 -2.19
CA MET A 47 8.66 -4.08 -0.78
C MET A 47 9.88 -3.81 0.08
N HIS A 48 11.09 -4.08 -0.41
CA HIS A 48 12.31 -3.75 0.32
C HIS A 48 12.47 -2.23 0.48
N ARG A 49 12.16 -1.45 -0.55
CA ARG A 49 12.10 0.02 -0.46
C ARG A 49 11.10 0.50 0.59
N ALA A 50 9.90 -0.07 0.57
CA ALA A 50 8.86 0.26 1.54
C ALA A 50 9.29 -0.04 2.98
N THR A 51 9.90 -1.20 3.22
CA THR A 51 10.45 -1.58 4.54
C THR A 51 11.56 -0.63 4.98
N VAL A 52 12.50 -0.29 4.10
CA VAL A 52 13.57 0.65 4.43
C VAL A 52 13.01 2.05 4.76
N ALA A 53 12.03 2.53 3.98
CA ALA A 53 11.38 3.80 4.23
C ALA A 53 10.64 3.82 5.59
N GLU A 54 9.91 2.75 5.92
CA GLU A 54 9.24 2.59 7.21
C GLU A 54 10.23 2.58 8.37
N MET A 55 11.31 1.78 8.27
CA MET A 55 12.37 1.75 9.28
C MET A 55 13.05 3.11 9.43
N LEU A 56 13.31 3.80 8.32
CA LEU A 56 13.93 5.12 8.32
C LEU A 56 13.11 6.14 9.12
N TYR A 57 11.82 6.21 8.83
CA TYR A 57 10.91 7.12 9.52
C TYR A 57 10.70 6.73 10.99
N THR A 58 10.64 5.42 11.28
CA THR A 58 10.50 4.92 12.66
C THR A 58 11.70 5.30 13.53
N LEU A 59 12.91 5.26 12.97
CA LEU A 59 14.13 5.60 13.68
C LEU A 59 14.36 7.10 13.78
N ASP A 60 13.96 7.85 12.75
CA ASP A 60 14.13 9.30 12.68
C ASP A 60 12.99 9.96 11.87
N PRO A 61 11.94 10.44 12.56
CA PRO A 61 10.80 11.09 11.91
C PRO A 61 11.17 12.34 11.11
N THR A 62 12.30 13.00 11.41
CA THR A 62 12.74 14.20 10.68
C THR A 62 13.14 13.87 9.24
N ARG A 63 13.42 12.61 8.95
CA ARG A 63 13.81 12.09 7.63
C ARG A 63 12.63 11.58 6.80
N LYS A 64 11.40 11.99 7.14
CA LYS A 64 10.19 11.64 6.37
C LYS A 64 10.34 11.85 4.87
N LEU A 65 10.89 13.00 4.45
CA LEU A 65 11.07 13.32 3.03
C LEU A 65 12.00 12.32 2.32
N GLU A 66 13.03 11.84 3.02
CA GLU A 66 13.93 10.81 2.49
C GLU A 66 13.22 9.45 2.38
N ALA A 67 12.41 9.09 3.38
CA ALA A 67 11.60 7.87 3.36
C ALA A 67 10.61 7.85 2.19
N VAL A 68 9.87 8.95 1.99
CA VAL A 68 8.97 9.13 0.84
C VAL A 68 9.73 9.00 -0.47
N LYS A 69 10.89 9.66 -0.59
CA LYS A 69 11.70 9.61 -1.80
C LYS A 69 12.15 8.17 -2.15
N ILE A 70 12.54 7.37 -1.16
CA ILE A 70 12.91 5.95 -1.38
C ILE A 70 11.78 5.17 -2.06
N ILE A 71 10.52 5.46 -1.69
CA ILE A 71 9.32 4.86 -2.27
C ILE A 71 9.06 5.42 -3.68
N GLU A 72 9.09 6.74 -3.86
CA GLU A 72 8.78 7.38 -5.15
C GLU A 72 9.81 7.03 -6.24
N ASP A 73 11.09 6.90 -5.88
CA ASP A 73 12.19 6.50 -6.76
C ASP A 73 12.07 5.04 -7.25
N SER A 74 11.07 4.28 -6.78
CA SER A 74 10.78 2.94 -7.30
C SER A 74 10.29 3.00 -8.75
N SER A 75 10.61 1.97 -9.54
CA SER A 75 10.14 1.83 -10.93
C SER A 75 9.52 0.44 -11.14
N ASN A 76 8.35 0.39 -11.76
CA ASN A 76 7.72 -0.87 -12.13
C ASN A 76 8.29 -1.34 -13.47
N LYS A 77 9.03 -2.44 -13.47
CA LYS A 77 9.63 -3.00 -14.69
C LYS A 77 8.66 -3.95 -15.37
N VAL A 78 8.71 -3.97 -16.69
CA VAL A 78 7.97 -4.91 -17.52
C VAL A 78 8.73 -6.23 -17.54
N VAL A 79 8.13 -7.30 -17.02
CA VAL A 79 8.74 -8.63 -17.03
C VAL A 79 8.29 -9.36 -18.32
N PRO A 80 9.24 -9.78 -19.19
CA PRO A 80 8.90 -10.58 -20.36
C PRO A 80 8.21 -11.86 -19.89
N THR A 81 6.95 -12.03 -20.26
CA THR A 81 6.21 -13.26 -19.96
C THR A 81 6.13 -14.06 -21.25
N ASN A 82 6.73 -15.25 -21.27
CA ASN A 82 6.65 -16.16 -22.39
C ASN A 82 5.23 -16.76 -22.46
N GLY A 83 4.29 -16.06 -23.10
CA GLY A 83 2.93 -16.59 -23.27
C GLY A 83 1.88 -15.59 -23.79
N ALA A 84 0.68 -16.10 -24.04
CA ALA A 84 -0.47 -15.38 -24.61
C ALA A 84 -1.08 -14.28 -23.72
N LEU A 85 -0.56 -14.07 -22.50
CA LEU A 85 -1.08 -13.14 -21.50
C LEU A 85 -0.45 -11.73 -21.55
N GLY A 86 0.42 -11.47 -22.53
CA GLY A 86 1.12 -10.20 -22.63
C GLY A 86 2.18 -10.02 -21.53
N SER A 87 2.82 -8.87 -21.51
CA SER A 87 3.86 -8.57 -20.51
C SER A 87 3.24 -8.24 -19.16
N VAL A 88 3.67 -8.93 -18.11
CA VAL A 88 3.22 -8.69 -16.73
C VAL A 88 4.17 -7.70 -16.05
N MET A 89 3.59 -6.73 -15.34
CA MET A 89 4.35 -5.81 -14.50
C MET A 89 4.89 -6.53 -13.26
N GLU A 90 6.07 -6.15 -12.79
CA GLU A 90 6.68 -6.77 -11.61
C GLU A 90 5.88 -6.50 -10.33
N TRP A 91 5.36 -5.28 -10.18
CA TRP A 91 4.60 -4.91 -8.98
C TRP A 91 3.27 -5.63 -8.93
N LYS A 92 2.94 -6.12 -7.73
CA LYS A 92 1.63 -6.74 -7.46
C LYS A 92 0.70 -5.68 -6.88
N LEU A 93 -0.60 -5.81 -7.21
CA LEU A 93 -1.63 -4.92 -6.72
C LEU A 93 -1.62 -4.81 -5.18
N LYS A 94 -1.52 -5.95 -4.49
CA LYS A 94 -1.48 -5.99 -3.01
C LYS A 94 -0.28 -5.24 -2.41
N ASP A 95 0.86 -5.28 -3.08
CA ASP A 95 2.10 -4.64 -2.62
C ASP A 95 1.98 -3.13 -2.81
N CYS A 96 1.41 -2.69 -3.94
CA CYS A 96 1.10 -1.28 -4.20
C CYS A 96 0.09 -0.71 -3.19
N ILE A 97 -0.92 -1.50 -2.80
CA ILE A 97 -1.89 -1.12 -1.76
C ILE A 97 -1.21 -0.96 -0.40
N ALA A 98 -0.29 -1.87 -0.05
CA ALA A 98 0.47 -1.78 1.19
C ALA A 98 1.31 -0.48 1.22
N VAL A 99 1.97 -0.14 0.11
CA VAL A 99 2.73 1.11 -0.02
C VAL A 99 1.84 2.34 0.08
N HIS A 100 0.67 2.34 -0.57
CA HIS A 100 -0.30 3.44 -0.42
C HIS A 100 -0.68 3.64 1.05
N LYS A 101 -0.97 2.55 1.79
CA LYS A 101 -1.29 2.62 3.23
C LYS A 101 -0.12 3.07 4.08
N LEU A 102 1.12 2.73 3.72
CA LEU A 102 2.33 3.22 4.38
C LEU A 102 2.46 4.74 4.21
N LEU A 103 2.28 5.25 2.99
CA LEU A 103 2.30 6.69 2.72
C LEU A 103 1.20 7.44 3.48
N ASP A 104 -0.02 6.91 3.47
CA ASP A 104 -1.21 7.59 4.02
C ASP A 104 -1.30 7.51 5.55
N ASN A 105 -1.04 6.33 6.14
CA ASN A 105 -1.30 6.08 7.56
C ASN A 105 -0.06 6.15 8.45
N VAL A 106 1.12 5.82 7.91
CA VAL A 106 2.36 5.72 8.71
C VAL A 106 3.23 6.95 8.49
N LEU A 107 3.54 7.29 7.24
CA LEU A 107 4.28 8.50 6.91
C LEU A 107 3.38 9.75 6.96
N ILE A 108 2.07 9.58 6.89
CA ILE A 108 1.06 10.67 6.93
C ILE A 108 1.42 11.75 5.89
N ASP A 109 1.71 11.29 4.67
CA ASP A 109 2.07 12.14 3.54
C ASP A 109 1.00 12.01 2.45
N THR A 110 -0.11 12.72 2.66
CA THR A 110 -1.31 12.65 1.81
C THR A 110 -1.01 12.97 0.35
N ASP A 111 -0.14 13.95 0.10
CA ASP A 111 0.23 14.37 -1.26
C ASP A 111 1.00 13.26 -2.00
N SER A 112 1.95 12.62 -1.31
CA SER A 112 2.66 11.45 -1.85
C SER A 112 1.76 10.24 -2.01
N ALA A 113 0.83 10.00 -1.08
CA ALA A 113 -0.17 8.93 -1.19
C ALA A 113 -1.07 9.15 -2.41
N LEU A 114 -1.52 10.38 -2.68
CA LEU A 114 -2.32 10.72 -3.86
C LEU A 114 -1.54 10.50 -5.16
N ARG A 115 -0.30 10.98 -5.26
CA ARG A 115 0.57 10.71 -6.42
C ARG A 115 0.78 9.21 -6.65
N TRP A 116 1.01 8.46 -5.57
CA TRP A 116 1.14 7.02 -5.61
C TRP A 116 -0.14 6.35 -6.14
N LYS A 117 -1.31 6.79 -5.66
CA LYS A 117 -2.62 6.29 -6.11
C LYS A 117 -2.80 6.49 -7.62
N VAL A 118 -2.54 7.69 -8.11
CA VAL A 118 -2.61 8.05 -9.55
C VAL A 118 -1.68 7.17 -10.37
N ARG A 119 -0.42 7.05 -9.94
CA ARG A 119 0.58 6.19 -10.62
C ARG A 119 0.15 4.72 -10.67
N CYS A 120 -0.39 4.18 -9.59
CA CYS A 120 -0.86 2.80 -9.55
C CYS A 120 -2.13 2.57 -10.40
N ALA A 121 -2.97 3.60 -10.59
CA ALA A 121 -4.14 3.50 -11.47
C ALA A 121 -3.74 3.19 -12.94
N GLU A 122 -2.58 3.69 -13.39
CA GLU A 122 -2.03 3.41 -14.72
C GLU A 122 -1.61 1.94 -14.87
N TYR A 123 -0.96 1.37 -13.85
CA TYR A 123 -0.52 -0.03 -13.86
C TYR A 123 -1.67 -1.03 -13.63
N PHE A 124 -2.71 -0.61 -12.90
CA PHE A 124 -3.83 -1.47 -12.53
C PHE A 124 -5.17 -0.85 -12.97
N PRO A 125 -5.47 -0.81 -14.29
CA PRO A 125 -6.62 -0.09 -14.83
C PRO A 125 -7.97 -0.62 -14.34
N TYR A 126 -8.04 -1.86 -13.85
CA TYR A 126 -9.26 -2.46 -13.30
C TYR A 126 -9.36 -2.37 -11.77
N SER A 127 -8.37 -1.79 -11.09
CA SER A 127 -8.37 -1.69 -9.63
C SER A 127 -9.43 -0.70 -9.16
N ILE A 128 -10.38 -1.17 -8.36
CA ILE A 128 -11.34 -0.31 -7.65
C ILE A 128 -10.65 0.53 -6.57
N TYR A 129 -9.55 0.03 -5.99
CA TYR A 129 -8.84 0.72 -4.90
C TYR A 129 -8.11 1.97 -5.41
N PHE A 130 -7.46 1.83 -6.57
CA PHE A 130 -6.74 2.91 -7.22
C PHE A 130 -7.61 3.72 -8.19
N GLU A 131 -8.91 3.40 -8.29
CA GLU A 131 -9.83 4.03 -9.24
C GLU A 131 -9.29 4.00 -10.68
N GLY A 132 -8.80 2.82 -11.09
CA GLY A 132 -8.30 2.63 -12.45
C GLY A 132 -9.37 2.95 -13.50
N SER A 133 -8.95 3.41 -14.67
CA SER A 133 -9.83 3.91 -15.75
C SER A 133 -10.86 2.90 -16.27
N ARG A 134 -10.65 1.61 -16.02
CA ARG A 134 -11.53 0.50 -16.41
C ARG A 134 -12.20 -0.16 -15.21
N SER A 135 -12.07 0.42 -14.02
CA SER A 135 -12.71 -0.07 -12.80
C SER A 135 -14.19 0.33 -12.77
N SER A 136 -15.02 -0.48 -12.11
CA SER A 136 -16.43 -0.17 -11.92
C SER A 136 -16.66 1.07 -11.06
N ALA A 137 -15.70 1.46 -10.22
CA ALA A 137 -15.76 2.67 -9.41
C ALA A 137 -15.84 3.95 -10.27
N VAL A 138 -15.08 4.00 -11.38
CA VAL A 138 -15.07 5.15 -12.30
C VAL A 138 -16.35 5.21 -13.13
N ASN A 139 -16.84 4.06 -13.61
CA ASN A 139 -18.10 4.01 -14.38
C ASN A 139 -19.32 4.38 -13.52
N ASN A 140 -19.35 4.01 -12.24
CA ASN A 140 -20.44 4.42 -11.33
C ASN A 140 -20.41 5.93 -11.04
N SER A 141 -19.23 6.55 -10.98
CA SER A 141 -19.10 8.00 -10.81
C SER A 141 -19.64 8.76 -12.03
N LEU A 142 -19.31 8.30 -13.24
CA LEU A 142 -19.79 8.92 -14.49
C LEU A 142 -21.31 8.76 -14.66
N ASN A 143 -21.85 7.57 -14.36
CA ASN A 143 -23.30 7.31 -14.41
C ASN A 143 -24.11 8.15 -13.40
N ASN A 144 -23.49 8.57 -12.29
CA ASN A 144 -24.11 9.45 -11.29
C ASN A 144 -24.01 10.93 -11.66
N LEU A 145 -23.20 11.31 -12.65
CA LEU A 145 -23.11 12.68 -13.17
C LEU A 145 -24.09 12.92 -14.32
N ASP A 146 -24.43 11.87 -15.08
CA ASP A 146 -25.34 11.94 -16.23
C ASP A 146 -26.84 11.85 -15.86
N THR A 147 -27.20 12.06 -14.59
CA THR A 147 -28.62 12.14 -14.16
C THR A 147 -29.18 13.57 -14.24
N GLU A 148 -28.79 14.36 -15.24
CA GLU A 148 -29.58 15.50 -15.71
C GLU A 148 -29.74 15.45 -17.24
N THR A 149 -30.56 14.52 -17.72
CA THR A 149 -31.27 14.70 -18.99
C THR A 149 -32.66 14.09 -18.87
N PRO A 150 -33.76 14.88 -19.02
CA PRO A 150 -35.10 14.34 -18.91
C PRO A 150 -35.51 13.71 -20.25
N LEU A 151 -35.72 12.40 -20.26
CA LEU A 151 -36.44 11.71 -21.33
C LEU A 151 -37.62 10.95 -20.72
N ASN A 152 -38.74 11.66 -20.67
CA ASN A 152 -40.13 11.22 -20.73
C ASN A 152 -40.46 9.75 -20.40
N GLY A 153 -41.28 9.56 -19.35
CA GLY A 153 -42.03 8.32 -19.09
C GLY A 153 -42.41 8.20 -17.62
N GLY A 154 -43.50 8.86 -17.21
CA GLY A 154 -43.79 9.18 -15.81
C GLY A 154 -44.40 8.09 -14.93
N ALA A 155 -44.41 8.37 -13.62
CA ALA A 155 -45.58 8.47 -12.72
C ALA A 155 -45.14 8.50 -11.24
N ASN A 156 -45.31 9.67 -10.59
CA ASN A 156 -45.66 9.96 -9.18
C ASN A 156 -45.18 8.97 -8.08
N GLY A 157 -44.18 9.23 -7.21
CA GLY A 157 -44.10 10.18 -6.07
C GLY A 157 -44.23 9.43 -4.70
N PRO A 158 -43.83 9.94 -3.50
CA PRO A 158 -42.89 11.02 -3.14
C PRO A 158 -41.74 10.59 -2.18
N ASP A 159 -40.85 11.56 -1.94
CA ASP A 159 -39.62 11.56 -1.11
C ASP A 159 -39.71 11.02 0.32
N ILE A 160 -38.64 10.35 0.78
CA ILE A 160 -38.02 10.63 2.09
C ILE A 160 -36.48 10.55 1.96
N ILE A 161 -35.84 11.70 2.17
CA ILE A 161 -34.41 11.87 2.42
C ILE A 161 -34.04 11.14 3.71
N GLN A 162 -33.06 10.24 3.66
CA GLN A 162 -32.26 9.93 4.84
C GLN A 162 -30.82 9.57 4.47
N SER A 163 -29.95 10.53 4.73
CA SER A 163 -28.51 10.36 4.93
C SER A 163 -28.25 9.18 5.87
N GLY A 164 -27.42 8.24 5.43
CA GLY A 164 -26.96 7.14 6.27
C GLY A 164 -26.00 6.24 5.51
N ASN A 165 -24.72 6.31 5.87
CA ASN A 165 -23.71 5.30 5.54
C ASN A 165 -24.30 3.89 5.72
N ALA A 166 -24.37 3.13 4.63
CA ALA A 166 -24.71 1.71 4.68
C ALA A 166 -23.66 0.90 3.91
N PHE A 167 -22.67 0.43 4.66
CA PHE A 167 -21.95 -0.80 4.33
C PHE A 167 -22.93 -1.96 4.36
N THR A 168 -23.36 -2.47 3.21
CA THR A 168 -23.99 -3.79 3.02
C THR A 168 -23.87 -4.12 1.52
N SER A 169 -23.74 -5.36 1.04
CA SER A 169 -23.57 -6.69 1.61
C SER A 169 -23.07 -7.58 0.46
N ASN A 170 -22.25 -8.59 0.78
CA ASN A 170 -21.72 -9.59 -0.15
C ASN A 170 -22.75 -10.06 -1.21
N GLY A 171 -22.47 -9.76 -2.48
CA GLY A 171 -23.18 -10.31 -3.62
C GLY A 171 -22.87 -11.80 -3.78
N LYS A 172 -23.88 -12.61 -3.51
CA LYS A 172 -23.96 -14.07 -3.65
C LYS A 172 -23.55 -14.53 -5.07
N LEU A 173 -22.55 -15.41 -5.14
CA LEU A 173 -22.08 -16.08 -6.36
C LEU A 173 -23.05 -17.22 -6.73
N GLU A 174 -23.97 -16.97 -7.67
CA GLU A 174 -24.78 -18.05 -8.25
C GLU A 174 -24.05 -18.68 -9.45
N ALA A 175 -23.47 -19.85 -9.16
CA ALA A 175 -23.21 -21.01 -10.01
C ALA A 175 -23.02 -20.83 -11.53
N PHE A 176 -21.79 -20.99 -11.99
CA PHE A 176 -21.45 -21.39 -13.36
C PHE A 176 -22.00 -22.79 -13.65
N LYS A 177 -23.16 -22.89 -14.30
CA LYS A 177 -23.73 -24.19 -14.69
C LYS A 177 -23.72 -24.53 -16.17
N ASN A 178 -23.27 -23.66 -17.07
CA ASN A 178 -23.35 -23.95 -18.52
C ASN A 178 -22.07 -23.59 -19.28
N LEU A 179 -20.97 -24.31 -19.01
CA LEU A 179 -19.89 -24.48 -19.98
C LEU A 179 -19.86 -25.96 -20.38
N LYS A 180 -20.43 -26.28 -21.54
CA LYS A 180 -20.11 -27.52 -22.25
C LYS A 180 -18.87 -27.25 -23.10
N ILE A 181 -17.85 -28.08 -22.90
CA ILE A 181 -16.68 -28.21 -23.77
C ILE A 181 -17.12 -28.84 -25.09
#